data_AF-A0A9Y6M7K3-F1
#
_entry.id   AF-A0A9Y6M7K3-F1
#
_cell.length_a   1.000
_cell.length_b   1.000
_cell.length_c   1.000
_cell.angle_alpha   90.00
_cell.angle_beta   90.00
_cell.angle_gamma   90.00
#
_symmetry.space_group_name_H-M   'P 1'
#
loop_
_entity.id
_entity.type
_entity.pdbx_description
1 polymer ?
#
loop_
_entity_poly.entity_id
_entity_poly.type
_entity_poly.pdbx_seq_one_letter_code
_entity_poly.pdbx_strand_id
1 'polypeptide(L)' 'MSDSNPVNQEVEQFNKQKLKKTNTQEKNHLPTKEEIEAEKKAMQQGN' A
#
# COMPACT_ATOMS: atom_id res chain seq x y z
N MET A 1 9.77 19.85 25.38
CA MET A 1 9.66 19.98 23.93
C MET A 1 8.25 20.44 23.66
N SER A 2 8.08 21.74 23.47
CA SER A 2 6.78 22.38 23.25
C SER A 2 6.43 22.21 21.78
N ASP A 3 5.39 21.42 21.49
CA ASP A 3 4.87 21.08 20.17
C ASP A 3 4.23 22.27 19.41
N SER A 4 4.74 23.49 19.58
CA SER A 4 4.40 24.65 18.73
C SER A 4 5.25 24.64 17.46
N ASN A 5 5.12 23.57 16.68
CA ASN A 5 5.52 23.59 15.29
C ASN A 5 4.30 24.07 14.48
N PRO A 6 4.37 25.20 13.75
CA PRO A 6 3.25 25.70 12.94
C PRO A 6 2.70 24.66 11.95
N VAL A 7 3.53 23.68 11.55
CA VAL A 7 3.12 22.53 10.74
C VAL A 7 2.00 21.71 11.40
N ASN A 8 2.00 21.55 12.73
CA ASN A 8 0.99 20.76 13.44
C ASN A 8 -0.41 21.40 13.32
N GLN A 9 -0.49 22.73 13.43
CA GLN A 9 -1.75 23.46 13.30
C GLN A 9 -2.30 23.39 11.87
N GLU A 10 -1.41 23.45 10.87
CA GLU A 10 -1.80 23.28 9.47
C GLU A 10 -2.34 21.87 9.20
N VAL A 11 -1.73 20.83 9.77
CA VAL A 11 -2.19 19.44 9.66
C VAL A 11 -3.57 19.26 10.32
N GLU A 12 -3.81 19.88 11.48
CA GLU A 12 -5.10 19.85 12.18
C GLU A 12 -6.22 20.52 11.38
N GLN A 13 -5.94 21.63 10.71
CA GLN A 13 -6.93 22.43 9.98
C GLN A 13 -7.05 22.08 8.49
N PHE A 14 -6.21 21.19 7.97
CA PHE A 14 -6.18 20.87 6.55
C PHE A 14 -7.48 20.21 6.06
N ASN A 15 -8.11 20.81 5.04
CA ASN A 15 -9.30 20.25 4.42
C ASN A 15 -8.95 19.07 3.50
N LYS A 16 -9.31 17.86 3.92
CA LYS A 16 -9.14 16.59 3.18
C LYS A 16 -9.79 16.58 1.79
N GLN A 17 -10.79 17.42 1.54
CA GLN A 17 -11.42 17.55 0.23
C GLN A 17 -10.51 18.20 -0.83
N LYS A 18 -9.46 18.91 -0.41
CA LYS A 18 -8.42 19.45 -1.30
C LYS A 18 -7.46 18.36 -1.81
N LEU A 19 -7.51 17.14 -1.26
CA LEU A 19 -6.73 16.01 -1.76
C LEU A 19 -7.27 15.56 -3.12
N LYS A 20 -6.37 15.36 -4.07
CA LYS A 20 -6.74 14.78 -5.37
C LYS A 20 -7.30 13.39 -5.17
N LYS A 21 -8.41 13.07 -5.84
CA LYS A 21 -8.94 11.71 -5.88
C LYS A 21 -7.90 10.83 -6.57
N THR A 22 -7.41 9.84 -5.83
CA THR A 22 -6.49 8.84 -6.36
C THR A 22 -7.15 7.48 -6.23
N ASN A 23 -6.99 6.64 -7.25
CA ASN A 23 -7.41 5.25 -7.19
C ASN A 23 -6.28 4.45 -6.52
N THR A 24 -6.51 3.97 -5.30
CA THR A 24 -5.54 3.14 -4.59
C THR A 24 -5.62 1.72 -5.12
N GLN A 25 -4.61 1.31 -5.89
CA GLN A 25 -4.46 -0.07 -6.33
C GLN A 25 -3.80 -0.88 -5.21
N GLU A 26 -4.62 -1.52 -4.38
CA GLU A 26 -4.15 -2.52 -3.43
C GLU A 26 -3.77 -3.80 -4.19
N LYS A 27 -2.46 -4.02 -4.39
CA LYS A 27 -1.93 -5.20 -5.10
C LYS A 27 -1.81 -6.45 -4.21
N ASN A 28 -2.60 -6.55 -3.14
CA ASN A 28 -2.65 -7.73 -2.27
C ASN A 28 -3.63 -8.76 -2.82
N HIS A 29 -3.44 -9.20 -4.07
CA HIS A 29 -4.19 -10.33 -4.59
C HIS A 29 -3.57 -11.62 -4.05
N LEU A 30 -4.40 -12.53 -3.56
CA LEU A 30 -3.95 -13.89 -3.30
C LEU A 30 -3.47 -14.48 -4.64
N PRO A 31 -2.34 -15.19 -4.65
CA PRO A 31 -1.89 -15.86 -5.85
C PRO A 31 -2.98 -16.81 -6.34
N THR A 32 -3.18 -16.83 -7.65
CA THR A 32 -4.14 -17.73 -8.29
C THR A 32 -3.65 -19.18 -8.21
N LYS A 33 -4.57 -20.14 -8.35
CA LYS A 33 -4.21 -21.58 -8.34
C LYS A 33 -3.15 -21.90 -9.40
N GLU A 34 -3.20 -21.24 -10.55
CA GLU A 34 -2.26 -21.42 -11.64
C GLU A 34 -0.85 -20.93 -11.27
N GLU A 35 -0.74 -19.77 -10.64
CA GLU A 35 0.54 -19.22 -10.15
C GLU A 35 1.14 -20.11 -9.06
N ILE A 36 0.31 -20.60 -8.13
CA ILE A 36 0.74 -21.52 -7.06
C ILE A 36 1.27 -22.84 -7.66
N GLU A 37 0.58 -23.41 -8.65
CA GLU A 37 1.03 -24.63 -9.33
C GLU A 37 2.30 -24.42 -10.14
N ALA A 38 2.44 -23.28 -10.81
CA ALA A 38 3.64 -22.91 -11.55
C ALA A 38 4.85 -22.80 -10.62
N GLU A 39 4.72 -22.09 -9.49
CA GLU A 39 5.78 -21.98 -8.47
C GLU A 39 6.14 -23.35 -7.90
N LYS A 40 5.14 -24.18 -7.56
CA LYS A 40 5.36 -25.53 -7.04
C LYS A 40 6.14 -26.41 -8.02
N LYS A 41 5.83 -26.35 -9.32
CA LYS A 41 6.57 -27.07 -10.37
C LYS A 41 7.99 -26.54 -10.53
N ALA A 42 8.18 -25.23 -10.50
CA ALA A 42 9.49 -24.59 -10.58
C ALA A 42 10.39 -24.99 -9.40
N MET A 43 9.84 -25.05 -8.17
CA MET A 43 10.58 -25.51 -6.99
C MET A 43 11.02 -26.98 -7.07
N GLN A 44 10.24 -27.84 -7.75
CA GLN A 44 10.60 -29.25 -7.90
C GLN A 44 11.68 -29.52 -8.95
N GLN A 45 11.87 -28.61 -9.91
CA GLN A 45 12.91 -28.75 -10.94
C GLN A 45 14.25 -28.10 -10.56
N GLY A 46 14.30 -27.39 -9.44
CA GLY A 46 15.49 -26.71 -8.93
C GLY A 46 16.26 -27.45 -7.84
N ASN A 47 15.98 -28.75 -7.61
CA ASN A 47 16.57 -29.57 -6.55
C ASN A 47 17.29 -30.80 -7.11
#